data_AF-A0A9D8XDE2-F1
#
_entry.id   AF-A0A9D8XDE2-F1
#
_cell.length_a   1.000
_cell.length_b   1.000
_cell.length_c   1.000
_cell.angle_alpha   90.00
_cell.angle_beta   90.00
_cell.angle_gamma   90.00
#
_symmetry.space_group_name_H-M   'P 1'
#
loop_
_entity.id
_entity.type
_entity.pdbx_description
1 polymer ?
#
loop_
_entity_poly.entity_id
_entity_poly.type
_entity_poly.pdbx_seq_one_letter_code
_entity_poly.pdbx_strand_id
1 'polypeptide(L)'
;MYLESFLLPSKETEEKLLRTRMWENAGPFGYVENAYPYGIFPPKGLFQLDFERVTILYGGNGSGKSTLLNLIASALKLKRISPPNSGEMWDLFAAACQIRMTKDEDGKGEGKFCRLPSHSRILTSDDVFDFMLAMRSQNDQVRENVESERQEWFHRREIPVRMQSMEDYENVRKQALICRKSLSRRQYLRETAGTEWKLGSNGETALEFFDSRLKEGALYCLDEPENSLAPKFQLELL
;
A
#
# COMPACT_ATOMS: atom_id res chain seq x y z
N MET A 1 14.55 1.07 -17.97
CA MET A 1 14.57 -0.13 -17.09
C MET A 1 13.21 -0.76 -17.13
N TYR A 2 13.19 -2.05 -17.41
CA TYR A 2 11.97 -2.72 -17.81
C TYR A 2 11.99 -4.18 -17.33
N LEU A 3 10.91 -4.62 -16.67
CA LEU A 3 10.73 -6.03 -16.33
C LEU A 3 10.43 -6.74 -17.65
N GLU A 4 11.33 -7.56 -18.14
CA GLU A 4 11.18 -8.18 -19.47
C GLU A 4 10.36 -9.46 -19.36
N SER A 5 10.80 -10.36 -18.48
CA SER A 5 10.10 -11.61 -18.25
C SER A 5 10.24 -12.13 -16.82
N PHE A 6 9.21 -12.89 -16.43
CA PHE A 6 9.12 -13.57 -15.15
C PHE A 6 8.85 -15.06 -15.39
N LEU A 7 9.76 -15.90 -14.89
CA LEU A 7 9.71 -17.34 -15.04
C LEU A 7 9.26 -17.96 -13.72
N LEU A 8 8.17 -18.71 -13.80
CA LEU A 8 7.63 -19.50 -12.69
C LEU A 8 8.38 -20.83 -12.58
N PRO A 9 8.49 -21.41 -11.37
CA PRO A 9 9.10 -22.72 -11.19
C PRO A 9 8.31 -23.79 -11.96
N SER A 10 9.04 -24.78 -12.51
CA SER A 10 8.41 -25.94 -13.14
C SER A 10 7.76 -26.85 -12.10
N LYS A 11 6.83 -27.71 -12.52
CA LYS A 11 6.19 -28.71 -11.66
C LYS A 11 7.20 -29.58 -10.90
N GLU A 12 8.27 -29.99 -11.57
CA GLU A 12 9.34 -30.79 -10.96
C GLU A 12 10.10 -30.01 -9.87
N THR A 13 10.32 -28.71 -10.10
CA THR A 13 10.96 -27.82 -9.13
C THR A 13 10.07 -27.61 -7.92
N GLU A 14 8.77 -27.40 -8.15
CA GLU A 14 7.75 -27.30 -7.09
C GLU A 14 7.71 -28.59 -6.25
N GLU A 15 7.62 -29.76 -6.87
CA GLU A 15 7.59 -31.03 -6.14
C GLU A 15 8.85 -31.26 -5.31
N LYS A 16 10.02 -30.87 -5.82
CA LYS A 16 11.29 -30.97 -5.09
C LYS A 16 11.29 -30.06 -3.86
N LEU A 17 10.91 -28.80 -4.00
CA LEU A 17 10.86 -27.83 -2.90
C LEU A 17 9.87 -28.28 -1.81
N LEU A 18 8.69 -28.77 -2.22
CA LEU A 18 7.68 -29.28 -1.29
C LEU A 18 8.22 -30.49 -0.50
N ARG A 19 8.88 -31.44 -1.17
CA ARG A 19 9.50 -32.60 -0.50
C ARG A 19 10.61 -32.19 0.46
N THR A 20 11.44 -31.22 0.09
CA THR A 20 12.48 -30.69 0.98
C THR A 20 11.85 -30.09 2.23
N ARG A 21 10.79 -29.29 2.09
CA ARG A 21 10.11 -28.69 3.23
C ARG A 21 9.43 -29.72 4.13
N MET A 22 8.76 -30.71 3.56
CA MET A 22 8.20 -31.83 4.31
C MET A 22 9.29 -32.54 5.12
N TRP A 23 10.44 -32.79 4.51
CA TRP A 23 11.57 -33.41 5.20
C TRP A 23 12.09 -32.57 6.38
N GLU A 24 12.14 -31.25 6.25
CA GLU A 24 12.52 -30.34 7.34
C GLU A 24 11.52 -30.36 8.50
N ASN A 25 10.22 -30.50 8.22
CA ASN A 25 9.18 -30.44 9.25
C ASN A 25 9.13 -31.71 10.13
N ALA A 26 9.22 -32.92 9.53
CA ALA A 26 9.28 -34.17 10.31
C ALA A 26 9.86 -35.37 9.53
N GLY A 27 10.77 -35.13 8.58
CA GLY A 27 11.41 -36.19 7.80
C GLY A 27 10.38 -37.01 6.98
N PRO A 28 10.37 -38.35 7.08
CA PRO A 28 9.46 -39.22 6.33
C PRO A 28 7.96 -39.00 6.59
N PHE A 29 7.60 -38.41 7.74
CA PHE A 29 6.20 -38.14 8.13
C PHE A 29 5.86 -36.65 8.08
N GLY A 30 6.76 -35.82 7.57
CA GLY A 30 6.54 -34.39 7.52
C GLY A 30 5.48 -33.99 6.52
N TYR A 31 4.73 -32.97 6.88
CA TYR A 31 3.66 -32.41 6.08
C TYR A 31 3.80 -30.88 6.04
N VAL A 32 3.12 -30.27 5.07
CA VAL A 32 3.03 -28.82 4.92
C VAL A 32 1.55 -28.48 5.06
N GLU A 33 1.20 -27.68 6.08
CA GLU A 33 -0.21 -27.31 6.33
C GLU A 33 -0.73 -26.37 5.25
N ASN A 34 0.07 -25.36 4.90
CA ASN A 34 -0.29 -24.38 3.90
C ASN A 34 0.74 -24.35 2.77
N ALA A 35 0.49 -25.17 1.75
CA ALA A 35 1.33 -25.26 0.56
C ALA A 35 1.17 -24.08 -0.41
N TYR A 36 0.33 -23.08 -0.10
CA TYR A 36 0.12 -21.94 -0.97
C TYR A 36 1.45 -21.20 -1.27
N PRO A 37 1.76 -20.88 -2.54
CA PRO A 37 0.91 -20.92 -3.74
C PRO A 37 1.18 -22.12 -4.70
N TYR A 38 1.70 -23.25 -4.21
CA TYR A 38 2.08 -24.40 -5.04
C TYR A 38 0.88 -25.03 -5.77
N GLY A 39 1.12 -25.56 -6.96
CA GLY A 39 0.12 -26.26 -7.76
C GLY A 39 -0.92 -25.36 -8.46
N ILE A 40 -0.84 -24.04 -8.32
CA ILE A 40 -1.79 -23.09 -8.94
C ILE A 40 -1.49 -22.87 -10.42
N PHE A 41 -0.21 -22.79 -10.81
CA PHE A 41 0.23 -22.38 -12.15
C PHE A 41 0.58 -23.54 -13.11
N PRO A 42 1.26 -24.62 -12.68
CA PRO A 42 1.57 -25.74 -13.57
C PRO A 42 0.37 -26.35 -14.32
N PRO A 43 -0.80 -26.60 -13.70
CA PRO A 43 -1.96 -27.14 -14.43
C PRO A 43 -2.54 -26.16 -15.46
N LYS A 44 -2.21 -24.88 -15.37
CA LYS A 44 -2.63 -23.83 -16.32
C LYS A 44 -1.64 -23.67 -17.47
N GLY A 45 -0.51 -24.38 -17.46
CA GLY A 45 0.54 -24.25 -18.46
C GLY A 45 1.25 -22.89 -18.45
N LEU A 46 1.16 -22.14 -17.34
CA LEU A 46 1.82 -20.84 -17.20
C LEU A 46 3.22 -21.02 -16.61
N PHE A 47 4.24 -20.82 -17.45
CA PHE A 47 5.65 -20.99 -17.06
C PHE A 47 6.45 -19.70 -17.18
N GLN A 48 6.06 -18.83 -18.12
CA GLN A 48 6.74 -17.57 -18.40
C GLN A 48 5.69 -16.49 -18.66
N LEU A 49 5.96 -15.29 -18.16
CA LEU A 49 5.24 -14.06 -18.46
C LEU A 49 6.22 -13.08 -19.06
N ASP A 50 5.91 -12.62 -20.26
CA ASP A 50 6.59 -11.50 -20.88
C ASP A 50 5.75 -10.26 -20.65
N PHE A 51 6.39 -9.16 -20.27
CA PHE A 51 5.69 -7.93 -19.95
C PHE A 51 5.88 -6.92 -21.09
N GLU A 52 4.93 -5.99 -21.21
CA GLU A 52 5.10 -4.66 -21.83
C GLU A 52 5.01 -3.50 -20.81
N ARG A 53 5.35 -2.26 -21.23
CA ARG A 53 5.35 -1.04 -20.39
C ARG A 53 4.15 -0.96 -19.45
N VAL A 54 2.98 -1.29 -19.99
CA VAL A 54 1.76 -1.54 -19.22
C VAL A 54 1.32 -2.97 -19.55
N THR A 55 1.26 -3.84 -18.54
CA THR A 55 0.81 -5.23 -18.68
C THR A 55 -0.41 -5.44 -17.79
N ILE A 56 -1.52 -5.85 -18.39
CA ILE A 56 -2.79 -6.08 -17.67
C ILE A 56 -3.03 -7.59 -17.56
N LEU A 57 -3.08 -8.09 -16.33
CA LEU A 57 -3.46 -9.47 -16.04
C LEU A 57 -4.98 -9.55 -15.86
N TYR A 58 -5.68 -10.18 -16.79
CA TYR A 58 -7.14 -10.35 -16.74
C TYR A 58 -7.55 -11.82 -16.61
N GLY A 59 -8.73 -12.08 -16.04
CA GLY A 59 -9.27 -13.44 -15.88
C GLY A 59 -10.28 -13.55 -14.73
N GLY A 60 -10.99 -14.67 -14.64
CA GLY A 60 -12.04 -14.90 -13.64
C GLY A 60 -11.55 -14.96 -12.18
N ASN A 61 -12.48 -14.90 -11.23
CA ASN A 61 -12.17 -15.04 -9.81
C ASN A 61 -11.54 -16.40 -9.52
N GLY A 62 -10.53 -16.44 -8.65
CA GLY A 62 -9.79 -17.67 -8.33
C GLY A 62 -8.77 -18.13 -9.39
N SER A 63 -8.57 -17.36 -10.48
CA SER A 63 -7.56 -17.69 -11.49
C SER A 63 -6.11 -17.50 -11.02
N GLY A 64 -5.87 -16.91 -9.85
CA GLY A 64 -4.55 -16.71 -9.27
C GLY A 64 -3.81 -15.43 -9.73
N LYS A 65 -4.52 -14.45 -10.28
CA LYS A 65 -3.95 -13.15 -10.73
C LYS A 65 -3.28 -12.41 -9.58
N SER A 66 -4.01 -12.16 -8.50
CA SER A 66 -3.50 -11.49 -7.30
C SER A 66 -2.34 -12.28 -6.68
N THR A 67 -2.43 -13.62 -6.68
CA THR A 67 -1.32 -14.49 -6.26
C THR A 67 -0.07 -14.26 -7.09
N LEU A 68 -0.20 -14.27 -8.41
CA LEU A 68 0.90 -14.07 -9.34
C LEU A 68 1.52 -12.68 -9.19
N LEU A 69 0.69 -11.64 -9.09
CA LEU A 69 1.15 -10.27 -8.91
C LEU A 69 1.88 -10.08 -7.57
N ASN A 70 1.34 -10.64 -6.49
CA ASN A 70 1.99 -10.64 -5.18
C ASN A 70 3.30 -11.45 -5.16
N LEU A 71 3.38 -12.53 -5.94
CA LEU A 71 4.62 -13.30 -6.12
C LEU A 71 5.69 -12.50 -6.85
N ILE A 72 5.33 -11.84 -7.96
CA ILE A 72 6.23 -10.94 -8.68
C ILE A 72 6.74 -9.85 -7.73
N ALA A 73 5.84 -9.22 -6.98
CA ALA A 73 6.22 -8.20 -6.01
C ALA A 73 7.15 -8.72 -4.90
N SER A 74 6.91 -9.94 -4.41
CA SER A 74 7.73 -10.59 -3.38
C SER A 74 9.12 -10.98 -3.89
N ALA A 75 9.19 -11.57 -5.09
CA ALA A 75 10.45 -11.95 -5.73
C ALA A 75 11.33 -10.72 -6.04
N LEU A 76 10.68 -9.60 -6.40
CA LEU A 76 11.34 -8.31 -6.62
C LEU A 76 11.65 -7.53 -5.33
N LYS A 77 11.17 -8.00 -4.18
CA LYS A 77 11.26 -7.31 -2.88
C LYS A 77 10.73 -5.86 -2.95
N LEU A 78 9.58 -5.68 -3.61
CA LEU A 78 8.93 -4.38 -3.72
C LEU A 78 8.50 -3.87 -2.34
N LYS A 79 8.46 -2.55 -2.18
CA LYS A 79 7.84 -1.94 -1.00
C LYS A 79 6.35 -2.25 -1.01
N ARG A 80 5.80 -2.60 0.15
CA ARG A 80 4.37 -2.89 0.33
C ARG A 80 3.88 -2.29 1.64
N ILE A 81 2.60 -1.96 1.72
CA ILE A 81 1.95 -1.50 2.95
C ILE A 81 1.24 -2.70 3.59
N SER A 82 0.32 -3.34 2.85
CA SER A 82 -0.37 -4.55 3.29
C SER A 82 0.44 -5.83 3.03
N PRO A 83 0.53 -6.78 3.98
CA PRO A 83 1.18 -8.08 3.77
C PRO A 83 0.44 -8.91 2.70
N PRO A 84 1.12 -9.82 1.97
CA PRO A 84 0.45 -10.66 0.99
C PRO A 84 -0.34 -11.75 1.70
N ASN A 85 -1.33 -12.30 1.01
CA ASN A 85 -1.80 -13.65 1.32
C ASN A 85 -0.62 -14.60 1.13
N SER A 86 -0.06 -15.12 2.22
CA SER A 86 1.12 -15.98 2.22
C SER A 86 0.83 -17.34 2.86
N GLY A 87 1.49 -18.38 2.35
CA GLY A 87 1.57 -19.69 2.99
C GLY A 87 2.99 -19.98 3.48
N GLU A 88 3.18 -21.12 4.13
CA GLU A 88 4.49 -21.57 4.62
C GLU A 88 5.53 -21.64 3.50
N MET A 89 5.08 -21.99 2.29
CA MET A 89 5.92 -22.17 1.12
C MET A 89 6.19 -20.89 0.33
N TRP A 90 5.60 -19.75 0.72
CA TRP A 90 5.59 -18.52 -0.06
C TRP A 90 6.99 -18.01 -0.39
N ASP A 91 7.84 -17.88 0.63
CA ASP A 91 9.20 -17.33 0.46
C ASP A 91 10.08 -18.25 -0.40
N LEU A 92 9.93 -19.57 -0.24
CA LEU A 92 10.64 -20.57 -1.05
C LEU A 92 10.20 -20.49 -2.51
N PHE A 93 8.89 -20.33 -2.77
CA PHE A 93 8.37 -20.17 -4.12
C PHE A 93 8.88 -18.88 -4.78
N ALA A 94 8.80 -17.75 -4.06
CA ALA A 94 9.25 -16.46 -4.56
C ALA A 94 10.76 -16.46 -4.86
N ALA A 95 11.56 -17.16 -4.04
CA ALA A 95 12.99 -17.33 -4.29
C ALA A 95 13.32 -18.26 -5.47
N ALA A 96 12.43 -19.21 -5.79
CA ALA A 96 12.58 -20.10 -6.94
C ALA A 96 12.23 -19.43 -8.29
N CYS A 97 11.51 -18.31 -8.27
CA CYS A 97 11.14 -17.57 -9.47
C CYS A 97 12.36 -16.87 -10.07
N GLN A 98 12.48 -16.88 -11.41
CA GLN A 98 13.57 -16.17 -12.10
C GLN A 98 13.03 -14.90 -12.76
N ILE A 99 13.78 -13.82 -12.62
CA ILE A 99 13.42 -12.49 -13.10
C ILE A 99 14.45 -12.04 -14.13
N ARG A 100 13.98 -11.59 -15.30
CA ARG A 100 14.81 -10.93 -16.31
C ARG A 100 14.43 -9.46 -16.39
N MET A 101 15.42 -8.58 -16.33
CA MET A 101 15.26 -7.14 -16.48
C MET A 101 16.21 -6.62 -17.54
N THR A 102 15.72 -5.71 -18.37
CA THR A 102 16.52 -5.01 -19.39
C THR A 102 16.54 -3.51 -19.13
N LYS A 103 17.56 -2.81 -19.66
CA LYS A 103 17.75 -1.39 -19.40
C LYS A 103 17.08 -0.47 -20.42
N ASP A 104 16.92 -0.87 -21.69
CA ASP A 104 16.67 0.09 -22.77
C ASP A 104 15.56 -0.33 -23.76
N GLU A 105 14.94 0.69 -24.38
CA GLU A 105 13.87 0.61 -25.38
C GLU A 105 14.31 -0.03 -26.72
N ASP A 106 15.61 -0.27 -26.90
CA ASP A 106 16.22 -0.74 -28.16
C ASP A 106 16.75 -2.19 -28.13
N GLY A 107 16.47 -2.98 -27.08
CA GLY A 107 16.70 -4.44 -27.06
C GLY A 107 18.16 -4.91 -27.26
N LYS A 108 19.16 -4.01 -27.19
CA LYS A 108 20.58 -4.30 -27.51
C LYS A 108 21.56 -4.20 -26.34
N GLY A 109 21.05 -4.13 -25.11
CA GLY A 109 21.88 -4.18 -23.90
C GLY A 109 21.89 -5.57 -23.29
N GLU A 110 22.96 -6.33 -23.47
CA GLU A 110 23.18 -7.61 -22.82
C GLU A 110 22.95 -7.52 -21.30
N GLY A 111 21.88 -8.16 -20.82
CA GLY A 111 21.84 -8.94 -19.57
C GLY A 111 22.38 -8.30 -18.29
N LYS A 112 22.40 -6.98 -18.16
CA LYS A 112 22.92 -6.33 -16.94
C LYS A 112 21.79 -6.23 -15.92
N PHE A 113 21.83 -7.07 -14.89
CA PHE A 113 20.99 -6.94 -13.69
C PHE A 113 21.07 -5.51 -13.17
N CYS A 114 20.00 -4.75 -13.38
CA CYS A 114 19.94 -3.38 -12.90
C CYS A 114 19.09 -3.33 -11.63
N ARG A 115 19.61 -2.63 -10.63
CA ARG A 115 19.00 -2.52 -9.30
C ARG A 115 17.63 -1.85 -9.41
N LEU A 116 16.60 -2.52 -8.91
CA LEU A 116 15.22 -2.01 -8.85
C LEU A 116 15.19 -0.57 -8.29
N PRO A 117 14.39 0.35 -8.87
CA PRO A 117 14.25 1.71 -8.37
C PRO A 117 13.78 1.71 -6.91
N SER A 118 14.31 2.61 -6.10
CA SER A 118 14.07 2.67 -4.65
C SER A 118 12.62 2.97 -4.26
N HIS A 119 11.79 3.45 -5.19
CA HIS A 119 10.40 3.84 -4.97
C HIS A 119 9.37 2.84 -5.53
N SER A 120 9.83 1.80 -6.22
CA SER A 120 8.98 0.71 -6.74
C SER A 120 8.22 0.01 -5.63
N ARG A 121 6.93 -0.26 -5.88
CA ARG A 121 6.00 -0.75 -4.85
C ARG A 121 4.85 -1.53 -5.46
N ILE A 122 4.22 -2.35 -4.62
CA ILE A 122 2.89 -2.89 -4.87
C ILE A 122 1.86 -2.02 -4.14
N LEU A 123 0.73 -1.79 -4.78
CA LEU A 123 -0.45 -1.13 -4.22
C LEU A 123 -1.63 -2.08 -4.39
N THR A 124 -2.33 -2.36 -3.30
CA THR A 124 -3.54 -3.19 -3.29
C THR A 124 -4.78 -2.35 -3.01
N SER A 125 -5.96 -2.91 -3.27
CA SER A 125 -7.23 -2.30 -2.85
C SER A 125 -7.27 -2.04 -1.34
N ASP A 126 -6.73 -2.96 -0.52
CA ASP A 126 -6.68 -2.83 0.93
C ASP A 126 -5.89 -1.58 1.36
N ASP A 127 -4.77 -1.28 0.68
CA ASP A 127 -3.98 -0.07 0.96
C ASP A 127 -4.79 1.21 0.73
N VAL A 128 -5.64 1.22 -0.31
CA VAL A 128 -6.53 2.34 -0.62
C VAL A 128 -7.65 2.43 0.41
N PHE A 129 -8.24 1.29 0.81
CA PHE A 129 -9.27 1.25 1.85
C PHE A 129 -8.74 1.73 3.20
N ASP A 130 -7.57 1.26 3.63
CA ASP A 130 -6.93 1.68 4.88
C ASP A 130 -6.62 3.18 4.87
N PHE A 131 -6.14 3.71 3.73
CA PHE A 131 -5.94 5.15 3.57
C PHE A 131 -7.25 5.92 3.75
N MET A 132 -8.35 5.48 3.11
CA MET A 132 -9.66 6.10 3.27
C MET A 132 -10.18 6.03 4.71
N LEU A 133 -9.97 4.91 5.41
CA LEU A 133 -10.37 4.75 6.81
C LEU A 133 -9.57 5.66 7.73
N ALA A 134 -8.26 5.76 7.54
CA ALA A 134 -7.39 6.66 8.31
C ALA A 134 -7.80 8.13 8.14
N MET A 135 -8.15 8.50 6.92
CA MET A 135 -8.65 9.83 6.56
C MET A 135 -9.97 10.18 7.26
N ARG A 136 -10.91 9.23 7.30
CA ARG A 136 -12.19 9.41 8.02
C ARG A 136 -11.99 9.50 9.52
N SER A 137 -11.21 8.59 10.10
CA SER A 137 -10.91 8.60 11.53
C SER A 137 -10.21 9.89 11.97
N GLN A 138 -9.27 10.40 11.17
CA GLN A 138 -8.63 11.68 11.44
C GLN A 138 -9.64 12.84 11.40
N ASN A 139 -10.55 12.86 10.40
CA ASN A 139 -11.58 13.89 10.33
C ASN A 139 -12.56 13.84 11.50
N ASP A 140 -12.93 12.64 11.96
CA ASP A 140 -13.77 12.49 13.16
C ASP A 140 -13.05 13.02 14.41
N GLN A 141 -11.76 12.73 14.56
CA GLN A 141 -10.95 13.30 15.65
C GLN A 141 -10.86 14.82 15.57
N VAL A 142 -10.68 15.40 14.37
CA VAL A 142 -10.68 16.86 14.20
C VAL A 142 -12.05 17.44 14.56
N ARG A 143 -13.15 16.78 14.22
CA ARG A 143 -14.51 17.22 14.59
C ARG A 143 -14.72 17.23 16.09
N GLU A 144 -14.31 16.16 16.77
CA GLU A 144 -14.36 16.07 18.23
C GLU A 144 -13.52 17.18 18.89
N ASN A 145 -12.28 17.37 18.40
CA ASN A 145 -11.40 18.43 18.90
C ASN A 145 -11.98 19.83 18.66
N VAL A 146 -12.57 20.07 17.48
CA VAL A 146 -13.24 21.34 17.15
C VAL A 146 -14.42 21.58 18.08
N GLU A 147 -15.20 20.56 18.41
CA GLU A 147 -16.35 20.70 19.31
C GLU A 147 -15.91 20.94 20.76
N SER A 148 -14.87 20.24 21.23
CA SER A 148 -14.25 20.50 22.53
C SER A 148 -13.70 21.93 22.64
N GLU A 149 -12.90 22.37 21.67
CA GLU A 149 -12.35 23.73 21.62
C GLU A 149 -13.44 24.79 21.48
N ARG A 150 -14.57 24.49 20.81
CA ARG A 150 -15.73 25.38 20.74
C ARG A 150 -16.38 25.58 22.10
N GLN A 151 -16.53 24.52 22.89
CA GLN A 151 -17.08 24.61 24.26
C GLN A 151 -16.12 25.39 25.15
N GLU A 152 -14.83 25.05 25.13
CA GLU A 152 -13.81 25.74 25.92
C GLU A 152 -13.67 27.23 25.56
N TRP A 153 -13.82 27.59 24.28
CA TRP A 153 -13.75 28.97 23.82
C TRP A 153 -14.76 29.89 24.53
N PHE A 154 -15.97 29.38 24.81
CA PHE A 154 -16.99 30.17 25.53
C PHE A 154 -16.60 30.38 27.00
N HIS A 155 -16.02 29.38 27.66
CA HIS A 155 -15.68 29.43 29.07
C HIS A 155 -14.35 30.16 29.37
N ARG A 156 -13.36 30.05 28.47
CA ARG A 156 -12.01 30.61 28.70
C ARG A 156 -11.89 32.12 28.47
N ARG A 157 -12.90 32.77 27.88
CA ARG A 157 -12.89 34.22 27.62
C ARG A 157 -12.94 35.05 28.91
N GLU A 158 -13.40 34.46 30.01
CA GLU A 158 -13.70 35.16 31.26
C GLU A 158 -12.75 34.78 32.42
N ILE A 159 -11.91 33.75 32.26
CA ILE A 159 -11.08 33.21 33.35
C ILE A 159 -9.60 33.58 33.14
N PRO A 160 -8.99 34.42 34.00
CA PRO A 160 -7.55 34.69 33.91
C PRO A 160 -6.74 33.45 34.31
N VAL A 161 -5.90 32.93 33.41
CA VAL A 161 -5.00 31.80 33.71
C VAL A 161 -3.72 32.34 34.36
N ARG A 162 -3.40 31.83 35.55
CA ARG A 162 -2.13 32.11 36.24
C ARG A 162 -1.22 30.92 36.06
N MET A 163 -0.02 31.13 35.51
CA MET A 163 0.95 30.06 35.29
C MET A 163 1.53 29.63 36.65
N GLN A 164 1.26 28.39 37.06
CA GLN A 164 1.79 27.79 38.30
C GLN A 164 2.71 26.59 37.99
N SER A 165 2.49 25.89 36.87
CA SER A 165 3.33 24.78 36.40
C SER A 165 3.57 24.81 34.88
N MET A 166 4.38 23.86 34.38
CA MET A 166 4.56 23.66 32.93
C MET A 166 3.31 23.09 32.24
N GLU A 167 2.41 22.44 32.97
CA GLU A 167 1.11 21.96 32.45
C GLU A 167 0.16 23.14 32.15
N ASP A 168 0.36 24.28 32.82
CA ASP A 168 -0.39 25.51 32.55
C ASP A 168 0.06 26.22 31.27
N TYR A 169 1.21 25.86 30.71
CA TYR A 169 1.76 26.51 29.52
C TYR A 169 0.79 26.46 28.34
N GLU A 170 0.16 25.31 28.09
CA GLU A 170 -0.83 25.16 27.03
C GLU A 170 -2.07 26.01 27.29
N ASN A 171 -2.51 26.10 28.54
CA ASN A 171 -3.65 26.91 28.93
C ASN A 171 -3.39 28.42 28.71
N VAL A 172 -2.19 28.88 29.07
CA VAL A 172 -1.75 30.27 28.85
C VAL A 172 -1.58 30.56 27.35
N ARG A 173 -0.99 29.63 26.59
CA ARG A 173 -0.87 29.74 25.12
C ARG A 173 -2.24 29.85 24.45
N LYS A 174 -3.19 28.99 24.81
CA LYS A 174 -4.56 29.03 24.29
C LYS A 174 -5.24 30.36 24.64
N GLN A 175 -5.13 30.83 25.89
CA GLN A 175 -5.70 32.13 26.29
C GLN A 175 -5.10 33.30 25.50
N ALA A 176 -3.78 33.32 25.29
CA ALA A 176 -3.12 34.34 24.49
C ALA A 176 -3.63 34.37 23.02
N LEU A 177 -3.90 33.20 22.44
CA LEU A 177 -4.50 33.09 21.10
C LEU A 177 -5.94 33.63 21.08
N ILE A 178 -6.77 33.34 22.10
CA ILE A 178 -8.15 33.83 22.23
C ILE A 178 -8.20 35.36 22.33
N CYS A 179 -7.28 35.96 23.10
CA CYS A 179 -7.23 37.40 23.34
C CYS A 179 -6.67 38.20 22.14
N ARG A 180 -6.11 37.54 21.12
CA ARG A 180 -5.52 38.18 19.95
C ARG A 180 -6.63 38.72 19.03
N LYS A 181 -6.81 40.05 19.01
CA LYS A 181 -7.86 40.75 18.23
C LYS A 181 -7.85 40.47 16.71
N SER A 182 -6.72 40.01 16.16
CA SER A 182 -6.57 39.71 14.74
C SER A 182 -7.02 38.29 14.35
N LEU A 183 -7.27 37.39 15.31
CA LEU A 183 -7.66 36.00 15.02
C LEU A 183 -9.18 35.86 15.05
N SER A 184 -9.76 35.44 13.92
CA SER A 184 -11.17 35.05 13.90
C SER A 184 -11.37 33.74 14.67
N ARG A 185 -12.58 33.51 15.20
CA ARG A 185 -12.95 32.25 15.87
C ARG A 185 -12.65 31.02 15.00
N ARG A 186 -12.87 31.13 13.69
CA ARG A 186 -12.57 30.05 12.72
C ARG A 186 -11.07 29.80 12.61
N GLN A 187 -10.25 30.85 12.67
CA GLN A 187 -8.80 30.73 12.60
C GLN A 187 -8.22 30.15 13.89
N TYR A 188 -8.75 30.54 15.05
CA TYR A 188 -8.41 29.91 16.33
C TYR A 188 -8.66 28.40 16.28
N LEU A 189 -9.88 27.98 15.91
CA LEU A 189 -10.23 26.55 15.86
C LEU A 189 -9.34 25.76 14.89
N ARG A 190 -8.93 26.38 13.77
CA ARG A 190 -7.98 25.75 12.83
C ARG A 190 -6.58 25.59 13.40
N GLU A 191 -6.11 26.58 14.18
CA GLU A 191 -4.79 26.55 14.79
C GLU A 191 -4.71 25.62 16.01
N THR A 192 -5.83 25.42 16.73
CA THR A 192 -5.87 24.56 17.93
C THR A 192 -6.35 23.13 17.67
N ALA A 193 -7.46 22.96 16.97
CA ALA A 193 -8.05 21.64 16.70
C ALA A 193 -7.59 21.02 15.37
N GLY A 194 -7.05 21.84 14.46
CA GLY A 194 -6.62 21.43 13.12
C GLY A 194 -7.66 21.69 12.03
N THR A 195 -7.42 21.13 10.85
CA THR A 195 -8.31 21.25 9.68
C THR A 195 -8.73 19.88 9.19
N GLU A 196 -10.04 19.69 9.02
CA GLU A 196 -10.56 18.52 8.30
C GLU A 196 -9.93 18.49 6.90
N TRP A 197 -9.49 17.32 6.49
CA TRP A 197 -9.16 17.09 5.09
C TRP A 197 -10.46 17.11 4.29
N LYS A 198 -10.40 17.71 3.10
CA LYS A 198 -11.53 17.66 2.17
C LYS A 198 -11.68 16.24 1.66
N LEU A 199 -12.65 15.51 2.19
CA LEU A 199 -13.02 14.22 1.65
C LEU A 199 -13.80 14.45 0.35
N GLY A 200 -13.23 14.00 -0.76
CA GLY A 200 -13.96 13.83 -2.02
C GLY A 200 -14.87 12.59 -1.98
N SER A 201 -15.41 12.20 -3.12
CA SER A 201 -16.00 10.86 -3.27
C SER A 201 -14.97 9.75 -2.97
N ASN A 202 -15.41 8.52 -2.71
CA ASN A 202 -14.48 7.40 -2.52
C ASN A 202 -13.50 7.26 -3.69
N GLY A 203 -14.00 7.44 -4.92
CA GLY A 203 -13.16 7.39 -6.13
C GLY A 203 -12.15 8.54 -6.22
N GLU A 204 -12.51 9.75 -5.78
CA GLU A 204 -11.57 10.88 -5.71
C GLU A 204 -10.49 10.67 -4.66
N THR A 205 -10.86 10.10 -3.51
CA THR A 205 -9.89 9.79 -2.44
C THR A 205 -8.91 8.70 -2.88
N ALA A 206 -9.41 7.71 -3.63
CA ALA A 206 -8.57 6.68 -4.24
C ALA A 206 -7.62 7.28 -5.30
N LEU A 207 -8.10 8.22 -6.12
CA LEU A 207 -7.25 8.91 -7.10
C LEU A 207 -6.16 9.74 -6.41
N GLU A 208 -6.48 10.50 -5.38
CA GLU A 208 -5.51 11.25 -4.57
C GLU A 208 -4.46 10.32 -3.94
N PHE A 209 -4.88 9.12 -3.50
CA PHE A 209 -3.96 8.09 -3.04
C PHE A 209 -2.98 7.67 -4.14
N PHE A 210 -3.46 7.36 -5.35
CA PHE A 210 -2.58 6.99 -6.46
C PHE A 210 -1.66 8.14 -6.87
N ASP A 211 -2.16 9.36 -7.01
CA ASP A 211 -1.37 10.55 -7.37
C ASP A 211 -0.25 10.83 -6.36
N SER A 212 -0.50 10.62 -5.07
CA SER A 212 0.52 10.83 -4.03
C SER A 212 1.61 9.74 -4.01
N ARG A 213 1.34 8.56 -4.59
CA ARG A 213 2.19 7.34 -4.48
C ARG A 213 2.88 6.96 -5.78
N LEU A 214 2.23 7.20 -6.92
CA LEU A 214 2.75 7.00 -8.26
C LEU A 214 3.71 8.14 -8.59
N LYS A 215 4.94 7.79 -8.95
CA LYS A 215 6.02 8.70 -9.30
C LYS A 215 6.71 8.14 -10.54
N GLU A 216 7.25 9.03 -11.35
CA GLU A 216 7.96 8.62 -12.56
C GLU A 216 9.19 7.75 -12.23
N GLY A 217 9.53 6.84 -13.16
CA GLY A 217 10.75 6.03 -13.08
C GLY A 217 10.73 4.89 -12.05
N ALA A 218 9.56 4.40 -11.67
CA ALA A 218 9.40 3.27 -10.76
C ALA A 218 8.50 2.17 -11.34
N LEU A 219 8.69 0.94 -10.86
CA LEU A 219 7.84 -0.21 -11.19
C LEU A 219 6.69 -0.29 -10.18
N TYR A 220 5.47 -0.33 -10.68
CA TYR A 220 4.26 -0.44 -9.88
C TYR A 220 3.52 -1.73 -10.21
N CYS A 221 3.17 -2.48 -9.17
CA CYS A 221 2.22 -3.58 -9.24
C CYS A 221 0.90 -3.10 -8.64
N LEU A 222 -0.20 -3.12 -9.39
CA LEU A 222 -1.52 -2.72 -8.91
C LEU A 222 -2.42 -3.94 -8.82
N ASP A 223 -2.83 -4.32 -7.61
CA ASP A 223 -3.74 -5.45 -7.36
C ASP A 223 -5.16 -4.92 -7.12
N GLU A 224 -6.08 -5.31 -8.00
CA GLU A 224 -7.50 -4.89 -8.00
C GLU A 224 -7.72 -3.36 -7.84
N PRO A 225 -7.03 -2.50 -8.61
CA PRO A 225 -7.23 -1.04 -8.52
C PRO A 225 -8.67 -0.61 -8.88
N GLU A 226 -9.40 -1.43 -9.64
CA GLU A 226 -10.80 -1.18 -10.01
C GLU A 226 -11.76 -1.16 -8.81
N ASN A 227 -11.47 -1.89 -7.73
CA ASN A 227 -12.37 -2.02 -6.58
C ASN A 227 -12.59 -0.70 -5.82
N SER A 228 -11.62 0.21 -5.90
CA SER A 228 -11.63 1.48 -5.18
C SER A 228 -11.92 2.69 -6.09
N LEU A 229 -11.97 2.49 -7.41
CA LEU A 229 -12.11 3.57 -8.39
C LEU A 229 -13.47 3.56 -9.09
N ALA A 230 -14.00 4.76 -9.36
CA ALA A 230 -15.16 4.89 -10.24
C ALA A 230 -14.78 4.55 -11.69
N PRO A 231 -15.72 4.06 -12.53
CA PRO A 231 -15.42 3.66 -13.92
C PRO A 231 -14.70 4.73 -14.75
N LYS A 232 -15.00 6.00 -14.52
CA LYS A 232 -14.34 7.13 -15.18
C LYS A 232 -12.85 7.22 -14.83
N PHE A 233 -12.50 6.99 -13.57
CA PHE A 233 -11.11 7.08 -13.09
C PHE A 233 -10.28 5.84 -13.43
N GLN A 234 -10.93 4.70 -13.72
CA GLN A 234 -10.25 3.53 -14.26
C GLN A 234 -9.64 3.81 -15.64
N LEU A 235 -10.28 4.66 -16.45
CA LEU A 235 -9.75 5.10 -17.75
C LEU A 235 -8.62 6.13 -17.62
N GLU A 236 -8.64 6.96 -16.57
CA GLU A 236 -7.57 7.95 -16.32
C GLU A 236 -6.29 7.30 -15.78
N LEU A 237 -6.38 6.10 -15.21
CA LEU A 237 -5.25 5.34 -14.69
C LEU A 237 -4.48 4.57 -15.78
N LEU A 238 -5.11 4.30 -16.93
CA LEU A 238 -4.55 3.55 -18.07
C LEU A 238 -3.77 4.46 -19.02
#